data_AF-A0A1Q4VI16-F1
#
_entry.id   AF-A0A1Q4VI16-F1
#
_cell.length_a   1.000
_cell.length_b   1.000
_cell.length_c   1.000
_cell.angle_alpha   90.00
_cell.angle_beta   90.00
_cell.angle_gamma   90.00
#
_symmetry.space_group_name_H-M   'P 1'
#
loop_
_entity.id
_entity.type
_entity.pdbx_description
1 polymer ?
#
loop_
_entity_poly.entity_id
_entity_poly.type
_entity_poly.pdbx_seq_one_letter_code
_entity_poly.pdbx_strand_id
1 'polypeptide(L)'
;MKAVIGAVVVGMASVLVQAARKRYDAVEIEADEPPARLLTPAEREFDAMVDEVADGMRSVKKVLTHGFNVTAEFWSGSRKQTWHADYEFDSETGNYKWSCPYPSAGEPRRFGDEVRRRIRGEGSEYW
;
A
#
# COMPACT_ATOMS: atom_id res chain seq x y z
N MET A 1 12.10 17.23 51.81
CA MET A 1 11.02 16.97 50.84
C MET A 1 11.59 15.98 49.82
N LYS A 2 11.33 14.65 49.93
CA LYS A 2 10.38 13.84 49.11
C LYS A 2 10.41 14.24 47.61
N ALA A 3 11.18 13.54 46.75
CA ALA A 3 10.87 12.34 45.91
C ALA A 3 9.92 12.69 44.72
N VAL A 4 10.01 12.22 43.46
CA VAL A 4 10.29 10.90 42.82
C VAL A 4 10.57 11.17 41.31
N ILE A 5 11.70 10.74 40.73
CA ILE A 5 11.92 9.62 39.76
C ILE A 5 10.88 9.48 38.61
N GLY A 6 11.39 9.43 37.37
CA GLY A 6 10.68 8.90 36.21
C GLY A 6 11.66 8.60 35.06
N ALA A 7 12.38 7.49 35.15
CA ALA A 7 13.25 6.94 34.12
C ALA A 7 12.45 6.08 33.14
N VAL A 8 12.78 6.12 31.85
CA VAL A 8 12.44 5.05 30.89
C VAL A 8 13.73 4.58 30.22
N VAL A 9 14.03 3.32 30.49
CA VAL A 9 15.11 2.51 29.94
C VAL A 9 14.62 1.93 28.61
N VAL A 10 15.37 2.13 27.53
CA VAL A 10 15.37 1.21 26.38
C VAL A 10 16.81 0.74 26.22
N GLY A 11 17.09 -0.39 26.86
CA GLY A 11 18.38 -1.04 26.83
C GLY A 11 18.46 -2.14 25.79
N MET A 12 19.71 -2.43 25.44
CA MET A 12 20.24 -3.69 24.89
C MET A 12 19.91 -3.96 23.40
N ALA A 13 20.85 -4.22 22.50
CA ALA A 13 22.27 -4.50 22.65
C ALA A 13 23.01 -4.16 21.34
N SER A 14 24.01 -3.30 21.44
CA SER A 14 25.19 -3.38 20.58
C SER A 14 25.91 -4.70 20.87
N VAL A 15 26.70 -5.20 19.91
CA VAL A 15 28.06 -5.79 20.10
C VAL A 15 28.31 -6.97 19.13
N LEU A 16 29.25 -6.74 18.20
CA LEU A 16 30.18 -7.70 17.54
C LEU A 16 29.53 -8.68 16.53
N VAL A 17 30.06 -8.88 15.32
CA VAL A 17 31.42 -9.34 15.03
C VAL A 17 31.76 -8.95 13.59
N GLN A 18 32.78 -8.09 13.40
CA GLN A 18 33.62 -8.18 12.21
C GLN A 18 34.58 -9.36 12.36
N ALA A 19 34.84 -10.05 11.24
CA ALA A 19 35.93 -11.02 11.03
C ALA A 19 35.78 -12.43 11.66
N ALA A 20 35.17 -13.34 10.90
CA ALA A 20 35.53 -14.76 10.93
C ALA A 20 35.38 -15.37 9.53
N ARG A 21 36.43 -15.23 8.73
CA ARG A 21 36.62 -15.93 7.45
C ARG A 21 37.08 -17.36 7.73
N LYS A 22 36.18 -18.35 7.67
CA LYS A 22 36.46 -19.72 7.16
C LYS A 22 35.25 -20.64 7.38
N ARG A 23 34.77 -21.21 6.27
CA ARG A 23 34.06 -22.49 6.16
C ARG A 23 32.84 -22.67 7.05
N TYR A 24 31.71 -22.19 6.58
CA TYR A 24 30.48 -22.97 6.69
C TYR A 24 29.95 -23.17 5.28
N ASP A 25 29.91 -24.44 4.89
CA ASP A 25 29.26 -24.97 3.70
C ASP A 25 27.85 -24.41 3.57
N ALA A 26 27.42 -24.26 2.33
CA ALA A 26 26.09 -23.84 1.94
C ALA A 26 25.03 -24.65 2.70
N VAL A 27 24.40 -24.01 3.67
CA VAL A 27 23.00 -24.27 3.96
C VAL A 27 22.29 -23.06 3.41
N GLU A 28 21.89 -23.16 2.13
CA GLU A 28 20.76 -22.40 1.62
C GLU A 28 19.60 -22.68 2.56
N ILE A 29 19.44 -21.82 3.56
CA ILE A 29 18.14 -21.65 4.20
C ILE A 29 17.34 -20.97 3.09
N GLU A 30 16.62 -21.78 2.30
CA GLU A 30 15.51 -21.27 1.52
C GLU A 30 14.72 -20.39 2.48
N ALA A 31 14.77 -19.09 2.24
CA ALA A 31 13.92 -18.15 2.93
C ALA A 31 12.51 -18.58 2.54
N ASP A 32 11.88 -19.39 3.40
CA ASP A 32 10.48 -19.76 3.34
C ASP A 32 9.72 -18.45 3.18
N GLU A 33 9.31 -18.15 1.94
CA GLU A 33 8.43 -17.03 1.65
C GLU A 33 7.26 -17.19 2.60
N PRO A 34 6.96 -16.18 3.45
CA PRO A 34 5.85 -16.30 4.38
C PRO A 34 4.61 -16.69 3.56
N PRO A 35 3.83 -17.71 3.99
CA PRO A 35 2.75 -18.24 3.18
C PRO A 35 1.87 -17.10 2.72
N ALA A 36 1.63 -17.02 1.41
CA ALA A 36 0.81 -15.99 0.80
C ALA A 36 -0.46 -15.80 1.63
N ARG A 37 -0.55 -14.67 2.34
CA ARG A 37 -1.67 -14.39 3.25
C ARG A 37 -2.94 -14.54 2.42
N LEU A 38 -3.78 -15.51 2.80
CA LEU A 38 -5.08 -15.67 2.16
C LEU A 38 -5.87 -14.37 2.39
N LEU A 39 -6.25 -13.71 1.29
CA LEU A 39 -7.06 -12.50 1.36
C LEU A 39 -8.38 -12.82 2.07
N THR A 40 -8.70 -11.99 3.06
CA THR A 40 -10.01 -12.02 3.70
C THR A 40 -11.11 -11.76 2.65
N PRO A 41 -12.36 -12.19 2.89
CA PRO A 41 -13.46 -11.91 1.96
C PRO A 41 -13.60 -10.41 1.67
N ALA A 42 -13.48 -9.55 2.69
CA ALA A 42 -13.54 -8.11 2.54
C ALA A 42 -12.40 -7.54 1.66
N GLU A 43 -11.18 -8.05 1.79
CA GLU A 43 -10.05 -7.64 0.94
C GLU A 43 -10.25 -8.09 -0.52
N ARG A 44 -10.90 -9.24 -0.76
CA ARG A 44 -11.24 -9.68 -2.13
C ARG A 44 -12.35 -8.84 -2.77
N GLU A 45 -13.37 -8.49 -2.00
CA GLU A 45 -14.43 -7.58 -2.47
C GLU A 45 -13.86 -6.19 -2.77
N PHE A 46 -12.96 -5.71 -1.92
CA PHE A 46 -12.25 -4.45 -2.15
C PHE A 46 -11.37 -4.51 -3.40
N ASP A 47 -10.57 -5.57 -3.57
CA ASP A 47 -9.73 -5.77 -4.76
C ASP A 47 -10.56 -5.79 -6.05
N ALA A 48 -11.64 -6.57 -6.09
CA ALA A 48 -12.53 -6.62 -7.24
C ALA A 48 -13.19 -5.26 -7.55
N MET A 49 -13.59 -4.51 -6.52
CA MET A 49 -14.14 -3.17 -6.66
C MET A 49 -13.10 -2.18 -7.23
N VAL A 50 -11.86 -2.25 -6.75
CA VAL A 50 -10.75 -1.40 -7.22
C VAL A 50 -10.43 -1.72 -8.68
N ASP A 51 -10.44 -2.99 -9.06
CA ASP A 51 -10.28 -3.44 -10.45
C ASP A 51 -11.40 -2.93 -11.36
N GLU A 52 -12.66 -2.99 -10.92
CA GLU A 52 -13.80 -2.42 -11.68
C GLU A 52 -13.65 -0.91 -11.91
N VAL A 53 -13.22 -0.17 -10.88
CA VAL A 53 -12.98 1.27 -10.97
C VAL A 53 -11.83 1.57 -11.92
N ALA A 54 -10.75 0.79 -11.84
CA ALA A 54 -9.60 0.93 -12.73
C ALA A 54 -9.97 0.69 -14.20
N ASP A 55 -10.75 -0.36 -14.49
CA ASP A 55 -11.20 -0.69 -15.85
C ASP A 55 -12.10 0.41 -16.44
N GLY A 56 -12.92 1.05 -15.61
CA GLY A 56 -13.72 2.22 -15.98
C GLY A 56 -12.90 3.48 -16.31
N MET A 57 -11.63 3.55 -15.91
CA MET A 57 -10.79 4.74 -16.05
C MET A 57 -9.68 4.56 -17.08
N ARG A 58 -9.87 5.14 -18.28
CA ARG A 58 -8.86 5.10 -19.38
C ARG A 58 -7.48 5.67 -19.03
N SER A 59 -7.36 6.43 -17.95
CA SER A 59 -6.10 7.00 -17.43
C SER A 59 -5.32 6.00 -16.60
N VAL A 60 -5.98 4.98 -16.04
CA VAL A 60 -5.35 3.92 -15.27
C VAL A 60 -4.89 2.84 -16.25
N LYS A 61 -3.66 2.36 -16.07
CA LYS A 61 -3.08 1.27 -16.85
C LYS A 61 -3.14 -0.05 -16.10
N LYS A 62 -2.87 0.00 -14.80
CA LYS A 62 -2.81 -1.16 -13.91
C LYS A 62 -3.04 -0.72 -12.48
N VAL A 63 -3.63 -1.60 -11.69
CA VAL A 63 -3.70 -1.46 -10.23
C VAL A 63 -3.09 -2.70 -9.58
N LEU A 64 -2.59 -2.53 -8.37
CA LEU A 64 -2.10 -3.58 -7.49
C LEU A 64 -2.67 -3.32 -6.11
N THR A 65 -3.38 -4.29 -5.55
CA THR A 65 -4.01 -4.18 -4.24
C THR A 65 -3.29 -5.06 -3.22
N HIS A 66 -3.07 -4.54 -2.02
CA HIS A 66 -2.56 -5.30 -0.89
C HIS A 66 -3.29 -4.91 0.40
N GLY A 67 -4.28 -5.73 0.78
CA GLY A 67 -5.22 -5.37 1.83
C GLY A 67 -6.09 -4.18 1.38
N PHE A 68 -6.03 -3.07 2.11
CA PHE A 68 -6.69 -1.80 1.73
C PHE A 68 -5.70 -0.75 1.17
N ASN A 69 -4.49 -1.17 0.83
CA ASN A 69 -3.53 -0.33 0.12
C ASN A 69 -3.59 -0.62 -1.37
N VAL A 70 -3.54 0.43 -2.19
CA VAL A 70 -3.61 0.32 -3.65
C VAL A 70 -2.45 1.09 -4.25
N THR A 71 -1.73 0.48 -5.18
CA THR A 71 -0.80 1.17 -6.07
C THR A 71 -1.40 1.20 -7.46
N ALA A 72 -1.75 2.38 -7.95
CA ALA A 72 -2.28 2.57 -9.29
C ALA A 72 -1.22 3.17 -10.23
N GLU A 73 -1.04 2.57 -11.40
CA GLU A 73 -0.21 3.07 -12.48
C GLU A 73 -1.06 3.87 -13.46
N PHE A 74 -0.72 5.15 -13.64
CA PHE A 74 -1.41 6.07 -14.53
C PHE A 74 -0.60 6.32 -15.80
N TRP A 75 -1.29 6.50 -16.91
CA TRP A 75 -0.70 7.05 -18.12
C TRP A 75 -0.42 8.55 -17.94
N SER A 76 0.71 9.01 -18.49
CA SER A 76 0.93 10.44 -18.70
C SER A 76 -0.06 10.99 -19.74
N GLY A 77 -0.31 12.30 -19.72
CA GLY A 77 -1.20 12.95 -20.70
C GLY A 77 -0.79 12.70 -22.16
N SER A 78 0.51 12.45 -22.42
CA SER A 78 1.02 12.11 -23.75
C SER A 78 0.92 10.62 -24.11
N ARG A 79 0.47 9.76 -23.18
CA ARG A 79 0.37 8.28 -23.31
C ARG A 79 1.71 7.58 -23.59
N LYS A 80 2.84 8.27 -23.43
CA LYS A 80 4.19 7.71 -23.71
C LYS A 80 4.91 7.19 -22.47
N GLN A 81 4.45 7.59 -21.29
CA GLN A 81 5.06 7.25 -20.02
C GLN A 81 3.99 6.90 -19.00
N THR A 82 4.39 6.21 -17.94
CA THR A 82 3.53 5.92 -16.81
C THR A 82 4.20 6.33 -15.52
N TRP A 83 3.38 6.51 -14.49
CA TRP A 83 3.81 6.87 -13.16
C TRP A 83 2.83 6.31 -12.14
N HIS A 84 3.28 6.14 -10.90
CA HIS A 84 2.51 5.49 -9.86
C HIS A 84 1.94 6.49 -8.86
N ALA A 85 0.77 6.17 -8.32
CA ALA A 85 0.28 6.76 -7.09
C ALA A 85 -0.10 5.64 -6.12
N ASP A 86 0.27 5.84 -4.87
CA ASP A 86 0.01 4.91 -3.77
C ASP A 86 -1.12 5.47 -2.91
N TYR A 87 -2.03 4.60 -2.49
CA TYR A 87 -3.21 4.92 -1.71
C TYR A 87 -3.31 4.01 -0.49
N GLU A 88 -3.71 4.61 0.63
CA GLU A 88 -4.07 3.92 1.88
C GLU A 88 -5.55 4.23 2.13
N PHE A 89 -6.43 3.23 1.98
CA PHE A 89 -7.86 3.36 2.23
C PHE A 89 -8.23 2.86 3.63
N ASP A 90 -9.13 3.59 4.27
CA ASP A 90 -9.83 3.15 5.47
C ASP A 90 -11.02 2.27 5.09
N SER A 91 -11.04 1.04 5.59
CA SER A 91 -12.01 0.01 5.18
C SER A 91 -13.45 0.30 5.62
N GLU A 92 -13.65 1.13 6.66
CA GLU A 92 -14.97 1.43 7.20
C GLU A 92 -15.58 2.68 6.57
N THR A 93 -14.76 3.70 6.32
CA THR A 93 -15.22 5.03 5.90
C THR A 93 -14.92 5.35 4.43
N GLY A 94 -14.06 4.56 3.80
CA GLY A 94 -13.52 4.79 2.46
C GLY A 94 -12.64 6.04 2.35
N ASN A 95 -12.36 6.72 3.46
CA ASN A 95 -11.42 7.84 3.45
C ASN A 95 -10.04 7.33 3.08
N TYR A 96 -9.27 8.14 2.36
CA TYR A 96 -7.98 7.69 1.87
C TYR A 96 -6.92 8.78 1.98
N LYS A 97 -5.68 8.33 2.11
CA LYS A 97 -4.48 9.14 1.87
C LYS A 97 -3.84 8.66 0.59
N TRP A 98 -3.15 9.55 -0.10
CA TRP A 98 -2.42 9.18 -1.31
C TRP A 98 -1.15 9.99 -1.48
N SER A 99 -0.19 9.40 -2.19
CA SER A 99 1.07 10.04 -2.58
C SER A 99 1.38 9.75 -4.04
N CYS A 100 1.91 10.74 -4.75
CA CYS A 100 2.37 10.56 -6.12
C CYS A 100 3.47 11.59 -6.47
N PRO A 101 4.25 11.36 -7.54
CA PRO A 101 5.26 12.32 -8.01
C PRO A 101 4.66 13.61 -8.60
N TYR A 102 3.36 13.61 -8.97
CA TYR A 102 2.69 14.72 -9.65
C TYR A 102 1.39 15.12 -8.92
N PRO A 103 1.47 15.80 -7.74
CA PRO A 103 0.30 16.05 -6.89
C PRO A 103 -0.74 16.99 -7.51
N SER A 104 -0.38 17.72 -8.57
CA SER A 104 -1.29 18.56 -9.34
C SER A 104 -2.07 17.81 -10.42
N ALA A 105 -1.75 16.54 -10.69
CA ALA A 105 -2.53 15.70 -11.59
C ALA A 105 -3.90 15.40 -10.95
N GLY A 106 -4.97 15.54 -11.73
CA GLY A 106 -6.34 15.34 -11.22
C GLY A 106 -6.75 13.87 -11.19
N GLU A 107 -6.12 13.04 -12.02
CA GLU A 107 -6.46 11.64 -12.24
C GLU A 107 -6.30 10.78 -10.98
N PRO A 108 -5.24 10.92 -10.15
CA PRO A 108 -5.14 10.17 -8.90
C PRO A 108 -6.25 10.50 -7.93
N ARG A 109 -6.56 11.79 -7.79
CA ARG A 109 -7.63 12.23 -6.90
C ARG A 109 -8.96 11.67 -7.34
N ARG A 110 -9.26 11.74 -8.65
CA ARG A 110 -10.49 11.17 -9.22
C ARG A 110 -10.59 9.66 -8.98
N PHE A 111 -9.50 8.93 -9.13
CA PHE A 111 -9.47 7.48 -8.86
C PHE A 111 -9.78 7.20 -7.38
N GLY A 112 -9.10 7.87 -6.45
CA GLY A 112 -9.35 7.69 -5.02
C GLY A 112 -10.77 8.07 -4.59
N ASP A 113 -11.30 9.18 -5.13
CA ASP A 113 -12.68 9.63 -4.86
C ASP A 113 -13.71 8.60 -5.36
N GLU A 114 -13.47 7.97 -6.50
CA GLU A 114 -14.36 6.95 -7.07
C GLU A 114 -14.34 5.65 -6.25
N VAL A 115 -13.15 5.20 -5.81
CA VAL A 115 -13.03 4.05 -4.90
C VAL A 115 -13.75 4.35 -3.57
N ARG A 116 -13.53 5.52 -2.98
CA ARG A 116 -14.21 5.98 -1.76
C ARG A 116 -15.74 5.95 -1.91
N ARG A 117 -16.24 6.45 -3.03
CA ARG A 117 -17.67 6.48 -3.35
C ARG A 117 -18.27 5.08 -3.41
N ARG A 118 -17.57 4.13 -4.03
CA ARG A 118 -17.99 2.71 -4.09
C ARG A 118 -18.00 2.05 -2.71
N ILE A 119 -16.98 2.28 -1.87
CA ILE A 119 -16.96 1.77 -0.48
C ILE A 119 -18.17 2.26 0.32
N ARG A 120 -18.58 3.52 0.12
CA ARG A 120 -19.72 4.12 0.82
C ARG A 120 -21.09 3.65 0.31
N GLY A 121 -21.13 2.87 -0.77
CA GLY A 121 -22.38 2.44 -1.40
C GLY A 121 -23.15 3.58 -2.10
N GLU A 122 -22.47 4.67 -2.43
CA GLU A 122 -23.07 5.80 -3.16
C GLU A 122 -23.14 5.41 -4.66
N GLY A 123 -24.34 5.13 -5.16
CA GLY A 123 -24.57 4.68 -6.54
C GLY A 123 -24.02 5.63 -7.62
N SER A 124 -23.60 5.06 -8.78
CA SER A 124 -23.03 5.81 -9.92
C SER A 124 -24.05 6.65 -10.66
N GLU A 125 -24.14 7.94 -10.31
CA GLU A 125 -25.00 8.93 -11.00
C GLU A 125 -24.34 9.62 -12.21
N TYR A 126 -23.21 9.14 -12.72
CA TYR A 126 -22.57 9.74 -13.89
C TYR A 126 -22.23 8.69 -14.96
N TRP A 127 -23.06 8.62 -15.99
CA TRP A 127 -22.76 8.09 -17.33
C TRP A 127 -23.17 9.15 -18.36
#